data_AF-A0A9C7Z620-F1
#
_entry.id   AF-A0A9C7Z620-F1
#
_cell.length_a   1.000
_cell.length_b   1.000
_cell.length_c   1.000
_cell.angle_alpha   90.00
_cell.angle_beta   90.00
_cell.angle_gamma   90.00
#
_symmetry.space_group_name_H-M   'P 1'
#
loop_
_entity.id
_entity.type
_entity.pdbx_description
1 polymer ?
#
loop_
_entity_poly.entity_id
_entity_poly.type
_entity_poly.pdbx_seq_one_letter_code
_entity_poly.pdbx_strand_id
1 'polypeptide(L)'
;MRGILAPAGGAYYVLTPLLSGIAFIGFLDKYITAPSDRILMMEAADGGLDVRIRVPSGRSYHVGAFHNGEIMCEADGAEVVEESVKGGLHVCTVVPTGEEFTLRFRRGGSR
;
A
#
# COMPACT_ATOMS: atom_id res chain seq x y z
N MET A 1 -10.41 8.14 3.32
CA MET A 1 -10.87 7.14 4.31
C MET A 1 -11.16 7.81 5.64
N ARG A 2 -12.23 7.44 6.37
CA ARG A 2 -12.54 7.94 7.71
C ARG A 2 -12.03 6.95 8.77
N GLY A 3 -11.30 7.44 9.77
CA GLY A 3 -10.87 6.66 10.93
C GLY A 3 -11.20 7.35 12.25
N ILE A 4 -10.93 6.67 13.37
CA ILE A 4 -11.07 7.20 14.74
C ILE A 4 -9.69 7.15 15.41
N LEU A 5 -9.19 8.29 15.90
CA LEU A 5 -7.95 8.34 16.68
C LEU A 5 -8.25 8.24 18.18
N ALA A 6 -7.71 7.20 18.81
CA ALA A 6 -7.64 7.14 20.25
C ALA A 6 -6.60 8.16 20.80
N PRO A 7 -6.74 8.66 22.04
CA PRO A 7 -7.81 8.35 23.01
C PRO A 7 -9.06 9.26 22.85
N ALA A 8 -8.97 10.37 22.13
CA ALA A 8 -10.03 11.37 22.06
C ALA A 8 -11.24 10.95 21.19
N GLY A 9 -11.12 9.89 20.39
CA GLY A 9 -12.21 9.39 19.54
C GLY A 9 -12.54 10.31 18.36
N GLY A 10 -11.66 11.27 18.05
CA GLY A 10 -11.86 12.22 16.96
C GLY A 10 -11.87 11.51 15.61
N ALA A 11 -12.86 11.86 14.76
CA ALA A 11 -12.86 11.41 13.38
C ALA A 11 -11.75 12.15 12.61
N TYR A 12 -10.93 11.39 11.90
CA TYR A 12 -9.94 11.94 10.97
C TYR A 12 -10.18 11.41 9.56
N TYR A 13 -9.74 12.19 8.59
CA TYR A 13 -9.83 11.85 7.18
C TYR A 13 -8.43 11.74 6.60
N VAL A 14 -8.12 10.60 5.98
CA VAL A 14 -6.94 10.45 5.15
C VAL A 14 -7.35 10.65 3.70
N LEU A 15 -6.78 11.67 3.07
CA LEU A 15 -6.82 11.85 1.63
C LEU A 15 -5.73 10.97 1.03
N THR A 16 -6.13 10.11 0.13
CA THR A 16 -5.25 9.15 -0.53
C THR A 16 -5.57 9.17 -2.01
N PRO A 17 -4.55 9.09 -2.88
CA PRO A 17 -4.77 8.93 -4.31
C PRO A 17 -5.59 7.65 -4.58
N LEU A 18 -6.68 7.84 -5.34
CA LEU A 18 -7.52 6.75 -5.85
C LEU A 18 -7.16 6.52 -7.31
N LEU A 19 -6.52 5.39 -7.60
CA LEU A 19 -6.12 4.99 -8.94
C LEU A 19 -6.69 3.60 -9.21
N SER A 20 -7.33 3.43 -10.36
CA SER A 20 -8.00 2.17 -10.70
C SER A 20 -8.87 1.66 -9.55
N GLY A 21 -9.63 2.49 -8.85
CA GLY A 21 -10.51 2.06 -7.75
C GLY A 21 -9.80 1.48 -6.51
N ILE A 22 -8.48 1.62 -6.41
CA ILE A 22 -7.65 1.25 -5.26
C ILE A 22 -7.09 2.53 -4.64
N ALA A 23 -7.31 2.71 -3.34
CA ALA A 23 -6.80 3.86 -2.61
C ALA A 23 -5.45 3.51 -1.96
N PHE A 24 -4.36 4.13 -2.43
CA PHE A 24 -3.01 3.82 -1.90
C PHE A 24 -2.72 4.60 -0.62
N ILE A 25 -2.59 3.90 0.50
CA ILE A 25 -2.39 4.50 1.82
C ILE A 25 -0.90 4.83 2.05
N GLY A 26 0.01 4.03 1.51
CA GLY A 26 1.45 4.18 1.71
C GLY A 26 1.98 3.36 2.88
N PHE A 27 3.04 3.86 3.52
CA PHE A 27 3.67 3.17 4.65
C PHE A 27 2.84 3.29 5.93
N LEU A 28 2.47 2.17 6.54
CA LEU A 28 1.55 2.13 7.69
C LEU A 28 2.23 2.37 9.05
N ASP A 29 3.57 2.25 9.11
CA ASP A 29 4.37 2.66 10.27
C ASP A 29 4.49 4.19 10.38
N LYS A 30 4.11 4.93 9.33
CA LYS A 30 4.17 6.39 9.25
C LYS A 30 2.79 6.97 8.96
N TYR A 31 2.00 7.08 10.02
CA TYR A 31 0.56 7.38 10.06
C TYR A 31 0.00 8.61 9.30
N ILE A 32 0.76 9.36 8.50
CA ILE A 32 0.23 10.61 7.91
C ILE A 32 0.52 10.78 6.41
N THR A 33 1.63 10.28 5.87
CA THR A 33 1.93 10.44 4.42
C THR A 33 2.98 9.43 3.97
N ALA A 34 2.77 8.80 2.81
CA ALA A 34 3.88 8.20 2.07
C ALA A 34 4.84 9.35 1.67
N PRO A 35 6.12 9.35 2.13
CA PRO A 35 7.04 10.43 1.80
C PRO A 35 7.20 10.52 0.27
N SER A 36 6.99 11.71 -0.31
CA SER A 36 7.00 11.89 -1.77
C SER A 36 8.37 11.62 -2.41
N ASP A 37 9.44 11.70 -1.62
CA ASP A 37 10.80 11.29 -2.02
C ASP A 37 10.98 9.77 -2.10
N ARG A 38 10.04 9.00 -1.52
CA ARG A 38 10.04 7.54 -1.50
C ARG A 38 9.04 6.93 -2.47
N ILE A 39 8.00 7.66 -2.87
CA ILE A 39 7.06 7.19 -3.89
C ILE A 39 7.46 7.82 -5.22
N LEU A 40 8.19 7.06 -6.03
CA LEU A 40 8.77 7.56 -7.28
C LEU A 40 7.73 7.64 -8.40
N MET A 41 6.75 6.73 -8.38
CA MET A 41 5.71 6.64 -9.39
C MET A 41 4.51 5.88 -8.84
N MET A 42 3.32 6.25 -9.32
CA MET A 42 2.06 5.54 -9.12
C MET A 42 1.29 5.52 -10.44
N GLU A 43 1.01 4.33 -10.95
CA GLU A 43 0.37 4.16 -12.26
C GLU A 43 -0.80 3.19 -12.18
N ALA A 44 -1.89 3.55 -12.88
CA ALA A 44 -2.97 2.62 -13.14
C ALA A 44 -2.45 1.49 -14.04
N ALA A 45 -2.65 0.26 -13.61
CA ALA A 45 -2.34 -0.94 -14.39
C ALA A 45 -3.64 -1.70 -14.68
N ASP A 46 -3.61 -2.58 -15.68
CA ASP A 46 -4.75 -3.44 -15.95
C ASP A 46 -5.07 -4.29 -14.70
N GLY A 47 -6.32 -4.25 -14.27
CA GLY A 47 -6.77 -4.90 -13.04
C GLY A 47 -6.22 -4.33 -11.73
N GLY A 48 -5.48 -3.22 -11.70
CA GLY A 48 -4.88 -2.77 -10.43
C GLY A 48 -4.04 -1.48 -10.44
N LEU A 49 -3.04 -1.44 -9.58
CA LEU A 49 -2.16 -0.30 -9.29
C LEU A 49 -0.71 -0.77 -9.18
N ASP A 50 0.21 -0.05 -9.83
CA ASP A 50 1.66 -0.21 -9.65
C ASP A 50 2.22 1.00 -8.91
N VAL A 51 3.08 0.73 -7.93
CA VAL A 51 3.75 1.77 -7.13
C VAL A 51 5.24 1.50 -7.12
N ARG A 52 6.03 2.44 -7.65
CA ARG A 52 7.49 2.38 -7.55
C ARG A 52 7.95 3.10 -6.29
N ILE A 53 8.71 2.40 -5.46
CA ILE A 53 9.08 2.80 -4.11
C ILE A 53 10.59 2.81 -3.96
N ARG A 54 11.14 3.83 -3.28
CA ARG A 54 12.54 3.92 -2.87
C ARG A 54 12.69 3.93 -1.35
N VAL A 55 13.37 2.93 -0.80
CA VAL A 55 13.66 2.77 0.63
C VAL A 55 14.94 1.95 0.83
N PRO A 56 15.60 2.02 1.99
CA PRO A 56 16.72 1.13 2.30
C PRO A 56 16.37 -0.36 2.14
N SER A 57 17.29 -1.14 1.56
CA SER A 57 17.15 -2.59 1.43
C SER A 57 17.33 -3.32 2.77
N GLY A 58 16.88 -4.57 2.82
CA GLY A 58 17.09 -5.48 3.96
C GLY A 58 16.26 -5.16 5.21
N ARG A 59 15.30 -4.23 5.10
CA ARG A 59 14.34 -3.91 6.16
C ARG A 59 12.92 -4.27 5.73
N SER A 60 12.08 -4.60 6.70
CA SER A 60 10.66 -4.85 6.45
C SER A 60 9.87 -3.54 6.45
N TYR A 61 8.94 -3.41 5.50
CA TYR A 61 8.04 -2.27 5.36
C TYR A 61 6.60 -2.73 5.21
N HIS A 62 5.67 -2.12 5.94
CA HIS A 62 4.24 -2.36 5.80
C HIS A 62 3.64 -1.33 4.86
N VAL A 63 3.18 -1.76 3.69
CA VAL A 63 2.57 -0.88 2.69
C VAL A 63 1.08 -1.20 2.57
N GLY A 64 0.24 -0.18 2.67
CA GLY A 64 -1.20 -0.30 2.69
C GLY A 64 -1.88 0.20 1.42
N ALA A 65 -2.90 -0.53 1.00
CA ALA A 65 -3.88 -0.09 0.02
C ALA A 65 -5.30 -0.41 0.51
N PHE A 66 -6.29 0.34 0.06
CA PHE A 66 -7.68 0.11 0.42
C PHE A 66 -8.53 -0.21 -0.80
N HIS A 67 -9.29 -1.30 -0.68
CA HIS A 67 -10.29 -1.74 -1.64
C HIS A 67 -11.24 -2.75 -0.99
N ASN A 68 -12.53 -2.70 -1.35
CA ASN A 68 -13.53 -3.61 -0.77
C ASN A 68 -13.51 -5.03 -1.37
N GLY A 69 -12.89 -5.21 -2.53
CA GLY A 69 -12.66 -6.51 -3.14
C GLY A 69 -11.33 -7.14 -2.74
N GLU A 70 -11.09 -8.35 -3.27
CA GLU A 70 -9.82 -9.05 -3.10
C GLU A 70 -8.70 -8.32 -3.86
N ILE A 71 -7.55 -8.18 -3.20
CA ILE A 71 -6.32 -7.68 -3.80
C ILE A 71 -5.20 -8.66 -3.43
N MET A 72 -4.38 -9.00 -4.42
CA MET A 72 -3.11 -9.67 -4.25
C MET A 72 -1.98 -8.66 -4.35
N CYS A 73 -0.93 -8.88 -3.55
CA CYS A 73 0.30 -8.11 -3.63
C CYS A 73 1.42 -8.90 -4.31
N GLU A 74 2.04 -8.25 -5.28
CA GLU A 74 3.24 -8.77 -5.94
C GLU A 74 4.33 -7.72 -5.88
N ALA A 75 5.58 -8.14 -5.76
CA ALA A 75 6.70 -7.21 -5.76
C ALA A 75 7.77 -7.63 -6.78
N ASP A 76 8.40 -6.64 -7.38
CA ASP A 76 9.59 -6.77 -8.21
C ASP A 76 10.71 -5.93 -7.56
N GLY A 77 11.86 -6.54 -7.29
CA GLY A 77 12.93 -5.94 -6.47
C GLY A 77 12.68 -5.98 -4.96
N ALA A 78 11.67 -6.73 -4.50
CA ALA A 78 11.39 -7.00 -3.09
C ALA A 78 10.71 -8.36 -2.92
N GLU A 79 10.79 -8.93 -1.73
CA GLU A 79 10.02 -10.11 -1.32
C GLU A 79 8.77 -9.68 -0.55
N VAL A 80 7.60 -10.23 -0.90
CA VAL A 80 6.37 -10.08 -0.09
C VAL A 80 6.39 -11.20 0.95
N VAL A 81 6.55 -10.85 2.23
CA VAL A 81 6.71 -11.82 3.31
C VAL A 81 5.43 -12.06 4.11
N GLU A 82 4.47 -11.14 4.03
CA GLU A 82 3.17 -11.25 4.68
C GLU A 82 2.14 -10.39 3.96
N GLU A 83 0.92 -10.92 3.85
CA GLU A 83 -0.26 -10.19 3.40
C GLU A 83 -1.37 -10.32 4.45
N SER A 84 -2.01 -9.21 4.80
CA SER A 84 -3.15 -9.22 5.71
C SER A 84 -4.25 -8.27 5.25
N VAL A 85 -5.50 -8.64 5.54
CA VAL A 85 -6.67 -7.85 5.15
C VAL A 85 -7.55 -7.60 6.36
N LYS A 86 -7.90 -6.34 6.60
CA LYS A 86 -8.85 -5.95 7.66
C LYS A 86 -9.79 -4.86 7.18
N GLY A 87 -11.06 -5.22 6.99
CA GLY A 87 -12.11 -4.26 6.63
C GLY A 87 -11.80 -3.49 5.33
N GLY A 88 -11.25 -4.17 4.32
CA GLY A 88 -10.86 -3.58 3.04
C GLY A 88 -9.49 -2.90 3.01
N LEU A 89 -8.80 -2.77 4.16
CA LEU A 89 -7.39 -2.41 4.19
C LEU A 89 -6.56 -3.66 3.92
N HIS A 90 -5.85 -3.66 2.79
CA HIS A 90 -4.88 -4.65 2.38
C HIS A 90 -3.49 -4.15 2.78
N VAL A 91 -2.77 -4.96 3.55
CA VAL A 91 -1.42 -4.64 4.05
C VAL A 91 -0.45 -5.67 3.53
N CYS A 92 0.60 -5.19 2.87
CA CYS A 92 1.62 -6.02 2.29
C CYS A 92 2.94 -5.67 2.98
N THR A 93 3.49 -6.65 3.67
CA THR A 93 4.79 -6.56 4.33
C THR A 93 5.84 -7.00 3.32
N VAL A 94 6.74 -6.08 2.98
CA VAL A 94 7.75 -6.29 1.94
C VAL A 94 9.17 -6.10 2.48
N VAL A 95 10.10 -6.92 2.00
CA VAL A 95 11.54 -6.81 2.27
C VAL A 95 12.25 -6.52 0.95
N PRO A 96 12.67 -5.26 0.70
CA PRO A 96 13.36 -4.89 -0.53
C PRO A 96 14.75 -5.51 -0.64
N THR A 97 15.06 -6.03 -1.83
CA THR A 97 16.38 -6.59 -2.16
C THR A 97 17.33 -5.50 -2.68
N GLY A 98 16.79 -4.40 -3.19
CA GLY A 98 17.51 -3.18 -3.58
C GLY A 98 16.90 -1.92 -2.97
N GLU A 99 17.45 -0.76 -3.32
CA GLU A 99 16.93 0.54 -2.84
C GLU A 99 15.63 0.95 -3.52
N GLU A 100 15.32 0.37 -4.69
CA GLU A 100 14.09 0.60 -5.44
C GLU A 100 13.40 -0.73 -5.72
N PHE A 101 12.08 -0.72 -5.60
CA PHE A 101 11.23 -1.85 -5.95
C PHE A 101 9.88 -1.37 -6.47
N THR A 102 9.16 -2.25 -7.16
CA THR A 102 7.78 -2.00 -7.60
C THR A 102 6.85 -2.91 -6.82
N LEU A 103 5.86 -2.33 -6.14
CA LEU A 103 4.76 -3.06 -5.52
C LEU A 103 3.54 -2.97 -6.42
N ARG A 104 2.95 -4.11 -6.74
CA ARG A 104 1.77 -4.24 -7.58
C ARG A 104 0.61 -4.73 -6.72
N PHE A 105 -0.45 -3.97 -6.72
CA PHE A 105 -1.74 -4.40 -6.20
C PHE A 105 -2.59 -4.84 -7.38
N ARG A 106 -3.04 -6.10 -7.38
CA ARG A 106 -3.87 -6.68 -8.44
C ARG A 106 -5.17 -7.16 -7.84
N ARG A 107 -6.30 -6.83 -8.46
CA ARG A 107 -7.59 -7.38 -8.00
C ARG A 107 -7.62 -8.88 -8.23
N GLY A 108 -8.08 -9.62 -7.22
CA GLY A 108 -8.40 -11.04 -7.38
C GLY A 108 -9.54 -11.18 -8.41
N GLY A 109 -9.35 -12.04 -9.39
CA GLY A 109 -10.41 -12.36 -10.35
C GLY A 109 -11.57 -13.03 -9.62
N SER A 110 -12.78 -12.46 -9.75
CA SER A 110 -14.01 -13.17 -9.42
C SER A 110 -14.05 -14.43 -10.26
N ARG A 111 -13.83 -15.60 -9.66
CA ARG A 111 -14.30 -16.85 -10.25
C ARG A 111 -15.81 -16.95 -10.07
#